data_AF-A0A2K3M7Y3-F1
#
_entry.id   AF-A0A2K3M7Y3-F1
#
_cell.length_a   1.000
_cell.length_b   1.000
_cell.length_c   1.000
_cell.angle_alpha   90.00
_cell.angle_beta   90.00
_cell.angle_gamma   90.00
#
_symmetry.space_group_name_H-M   'P 1'
#
loop_
_entity.id
_entity.type
_entity.pdbx_description
1 polymer ?
#
loop_
_entity_poly.entity_id
_entity_poly.type
_entity_poly.pdbx_seq_one_letter_code
_entity_poly.pdbx_strand_id
1 'polypeptide(L)'
;VLLLGARVAASAAAISKEDQKRAWLILAWVSTVAGNLSLLGSAANLIVCEQARRAPNISYTLTFWNHLKFGLPSTIIITAIGLTLIR
;
A
#
# COMPACT_ATOMS: atom_id res chain seq x y z
N VAL A 1 12.02 21.13 -18.31
CA VAL A 1 11.90 21.69 -16.94
C VAL A 1 11.51 23.17 -16.96
N LEU A 2 12.16 24.03 -17.77
CA LEU A 2 11.87 25.49 -17.81
C LEU A 2 10.47 25.87 -18.35
N LEU A 3 9.87 25.09 -19.27
CA LEU A 3 8.58 25.45 -19.90
C LEU A 3 7.33 25.17 -19.03
N LEU A 4 7.44 24.30 -18.03
CA LEU A 4 6.31 23.94 -17.14
C LEU A 4 6.37 24.63 -15.77
N GLY A 5 7.48 25.29 -15.43
CA GLY A 5 7.72 25.83 -14.08
C GLY A 5 6.64 26.81 -13.61
N ALA A 6 6.23 27.75 -14.46
CA ALA A 6 5.19 28.73 -14.12
C ALA A 6 3.82 28.07 -13.91
N ARG A 7 3.47 27.06 -14.72
CA ARG A 7 2.21 26.34 -14.60
C ARG A 7 2.20 25.45 -13.35
N VAL A 8 3.30 24.77 -13.06
CA VAL A 8 3.46 23.94 -11.85
C VAL A 8 3.44 24.80 -10.58
N ALA A 9 4.10 25.96 -10.59
CA ALA A 9 4.06 26.91 -9.47
C ALA A 9 2.66 27.46 -9.22
N ALA A 10 1.92 27.81 -10.28
CA ALA A 10 0.53 28.24 -10.17
C ALA A 10 -0.37 27.13 -9.62
N SER A 11 -0.20 25.88 -10.06
CA SER A 11 -0.91 24.73 -9.51
C SER A 11 -0.57 24.47 -8.04
N ALA A 12 0.71 24.55 -7.66
CA ALA A 12 1.14 24.37 -6.28
C ALA A 12 0.59 25.46 -5.35
N ALA A 13 0.56 26.72 -5.82
CA ALA A 13 -0.02 27.84 -5.08
C ALA A 13 -1.55 27.72 -4.89
N ALA A 14 -2.23 26.97 -5.76
CA ALA A 14 -3.67 26.72 -5.66
C ALA A 14 -4.05 25.58 -4.69
N ILE A 15 -3.08 24.78 -4.23
CA ILE A 15 -3.33 23.67 -3.30
C ILE A 15 -3.51 24.21 -1.88
N SER A 16 -4.63 23.86 -1.23
CA SER A 16 -4.84 24.21 0.17
C SER A 16 -3.96 23.37 1.10
N LYS A 17 -3.66 23.89 2.30
CA LYS A 17 -2.95 23.11 3.33
C LYS A 17 -3.69 21.83 3.74
N GLU A 18 -5.02 21.85 3.66
CA GLU A 18 -5.88 20.71 3.95
C GLU A 18 -5.74 19.63 2.88
N ASP A 19 -5.81 20.00 1.60
CA ASP A 19 -5.59 19.07 0.47
C ASP A 19 -4.19 18.47 0.50
N GLN A 20 -3.17 19.27 0.83
CA GLN A 20 -1.80 18.78 0.98
C GLN A 20 -1.70 17.74 2.10
N LYS A 21 -2.28 18.02 3.27
CA LYS A 21 -2.31 17.07 4.39
C LYS A 21 -3.05 15.79 4.01
N ARG A 22 -4.20 15.92 3.37
CA ARG A 22 -5.01 14.78 2.91
C ARG A 22 -4.24 13.92 1.90
N ALA A 23 -3.53 14.52 0.96
CA ALA A 23 -2.69 13.81 0.01
C ALA A 23 -1.58 13.01 0.70
N TRP A 24 -0.91 13.59 1.70
CA TRP A 24 0.09 12.86 2.49
C TRP A 24 -0.50 11.70 3.30
N LEU A 25 -1.69 11.88 3.89
CA LEU A 25 -2.39 10.81 4.60
C LEU A 25 -2.78 9.67 3.65
N ILE A 26 -3.32 10.00 2.48
CA ILE A 26 -3.66 9.01 1.44
C ILE A 26 -2.40 8.27 1.00
N LEU A 27 -1.31 8.98 0.74
CA LEU A 27 -0.05 8.37 0.31
C LEU A 27 0.47 7.39 1.38
N ALA A 28 0.54 7.82 2.64
CA ALA A 28 1.00 7.00 3.75
C ALA A 28 0.13 5.76 3.96
N TRP A 29 -1.20 5.91 3.87
CA TRP A 29 -2.13 4.81 3.99
C TRP A 29 -1.97 3.79 2.86
N VAL A 30 -2.06 4.26 1.61
CA VAL A 30 -2.00 3.40 0.43
C VAL A 30 -0.65 2.70 0.35
N SER A 31 0.47 3.38 0.61
CA SER A 31 1.80 2.77 0.59
C SER A 31 1.94 1.67 1.65
N THR A 32 1.33 1.86 2.82
CA THR A 32 1.36 0.86 3.90
C THR A 32 0.54 -0.37 3.53
N VAL A 33 -0.70 -0.18 3.07
CA VAL A 33 -1.60 -1.30 2.74
C VAL A 33 -1.10 -2.06 1.50
N ALA A 34 -0.55 -1.36 0.50
CA ALA A 34 -0.01 -1.96 -0.72
C ALA A 34 1.14 -2.95 -0.46
N GLY A 35 1.88 -2.81 0.64
CA GLY A 35 2.90 -3.78 1.05
C GLY A 35 2.35 -5.19 1.30
N ASN A 36 1.03 -5.34 1.51
CA ASN A 36 0.38 -6.64 1.70
C ASN A 36 -0.21 -7.23 0.41
N LEU A 37 -0.13 -6.53 -0.72
CA LEU A 37 -0.72 -6.99 -1.98
C LEU A 37 -0.09 -8.29 -2.49
N SER A 38 1.24 -8.38 -2.40
CA SER A 38 2.00 -9.51 -2.92
C SER A 38 2.95 -10.08 -1.87
N LEU A 39 3.40 -11.32 -2.10
CA LEU A 39 4.29 -12.01 -1.17
C LEU A 39 5.60 -11.24 -0.90
N LEU A 40 6.11 -10.54 -1.91
CA LEU A 40 7.34 -9.74 -1.83
C LEU A 40 7.09 -8.29 -1.39
N GLY A 41 5.84 -7.89 -1.18
CA GLY A 41 5.48 -6.51 -0.86
C GLY A 41 5.95 -6.04 0.52
N SER A 42 6.27 -6.97 1.43
CA SER A 42 6.77 -6.65 2.76
C SER A 42 7.68 -7.73 3.34
N ALA A 43 8.58 -7.34 4.24
CA ALA A 43 9.38 -8.29 5.02
C ALA A 43 8.50 -9.18 5.91
N ALA A 44 7.39 -8.66 6.44
CA ALA A 44 6.45 -9.42 7.26
C ALA A 44 5.84 -10.61 6.50
N ASN A 45 5.47 -10.42 5.23
CA ASN A 45 4.95 -11.49 4.38
C ASN A 45 5.98 -12.62 4.19
N LEU A 46 7.25 -12.28 4.01
CA LEU A 46 8.33 -13.26 3.87
C LEU A 46 8.62 -13.99 5.18
N ILE A 47 8.58 -13.29 6.32
CA ILE A 47 8.71 -13.91 7.63
C ILE A 47 7.61 -14.95 7.81
N VAL A 48 6.34 -14.59 7.58
CA VAL A 48 5.21 -15.52 7.70
C VAL A 48 5.33 -16.70 6.72
N CYS A 49 5.76 -16.44 5.48
CA CYS A 49 6.02 -17.49 4.50
C CYS A 49 7.08 -18.50 4.98
N GLU A 50 8.18 -18.00 5.54
CA GLU A 50 9.24 -18.86 6.09
C GLU A 50 8.78 -19.65 7.30
N GLN A 51 8.03 -19.01 8.22
CA GLN A 51 7.47 -19.67 9.39
C GLN A 51 6.45 -20.75 8.99
N ALA A 52 5.57 -20.47 8.03
CA ALA A 52 4.60 -21.44 7.52
C ALA A 52 5.29 -22.66 6.91
N ARG A 53 6.41 -22.46 6.21
CA ARG A 53 7.21 -23.57 5.65
C ARG A 53 7.85 -24.42 6.75
N ARG A 54 8.34 -23.80 7.83
CA ARG A 54 9.03 -24.48 8.95
C ARG A 54 8.10 -25.06 10.01
N ALA A 55 6.79 -24.83 9.91
CA ALA A 55 5.84 -25.28 10.92
C ALA A 55 5.84 -26.82 11.07
N PRO A 56 6.03 -27.36 12.28
CA PRO A 56 6.26 -28.80 12.49
C PRO A 56 5.03 -29.68 12.23
N ASN A 57 3.82 -29.16 12.47
CA ASN A 57 2.58 -29.94 12.37
C ASN A 57 1.78 -29.65 11.10
N ILE A 58 1.97 -28.46 10.50
CA ILE A 58 1.19 -27.99 9.33
C ILE A 58 2.12 -27.15 8.46
N SER A 59 3.13 -27.79 7.85
CA SER A 59 4.00 -27.11 6.89
C SER A 59 3.19 -26.70 5.66
N TYR A 60 3.30 -25.43 5.27
CA TYR A 60 2.64 -24.90 4.08
C TYR A 60 3.59 -23.99 3.30
N THR A 61 3.73 -24.28 2.00
CA THR A 61 4.54 -23.46 1.10
C THR A 61 3.67 -22.38 0.46
N LEU A 62 3.80 -21.14 0.94
CA LEU A 62 3.20 -19.99 0.27
C LEU A 62 3.91 -19.72 -1.06
N THR A 63 3.19 -19.91 -2.16
CA THR A 63 3.61 -19.42 -3.46
C THR A 63 3.13 -17.98 -3.66
N PHE A 64 3.77 -17.25 -4.58
CA PHE A 64 3.35 -15.90 -4.95
C PHE A 64 1.85 -15.82 -5.27
N TRP A 65 1.35 -16.75 -6.09
CA TRP A 65 -0.05 -16.78 -6.50
C TRP A 65 -1.01 -17.14 -5.36
N ASN A 66 -0.62 -18.04 -4.46
CA ASN A 66 -1.44 -18.37 -3.30
C ASN A 66 -1.57 -17.18 -2.35
N HIS A 67 -0.47 -16.44 -2.14
CA HIS A 67 -0.53 -15.20 -1.37
C HIS A 67 -1.39 -14.15 -2.07
N LEU A 68 -1.20 -13.95 -3.39
CA LEU A 68 -1.91 -12.92 -4.15
C LEU A 68 -3.44 -13.12 -4.15
N LYS A 69 -3.93 -14.37 -4.14
CA LYS A 69 -5.36 -14.68 -4.00
C LYS A 69 -5.97 -14.09 -2.73
N PHE A 70 -5.20 -13.95 -1.65
CA PHE A 70 -5.61 -13.29 -0.42
C PHE A 70 -5.21 -11.80 -0.40
N GLY A 71 -3.99 -11.49 -0.83
CA GLY A 71 -3.43 -10.14 -0.83
C GLY A 71 -4.21 -9.17 -1.70
N LEU A 72 -4.67 -9.58 -2.88
CA LEU A 72 -5.45 -8.72 -3.79
C LEU A 72 -6.79 -8.27 -3.18
N PRO A 73 -7.71 -9.18 -2.77
CA PRO A 73 -8.99 -8.74 -2.21
C PRO A 73 -8.80 -8.00 -0.88
N SER A 74 -7.91 -8.45 0.01
CA SER A 74 -7.68 -7.80 1.30
C SER A 74 -7.12 -6.38 1.15
N THR A 75 -6.14 -6.18 0.27
CA THR A 75 -5.55 -4.86 0.00
C THR A 75 -6.61 -3.90 -0.54
N ILE A 76 -7.43 -4.32 -1.50
CA ILE A 76 -8.50 -3.47 -2.07
C ILE A 76 -9.50 -3.06 -0.98
N ILE A 77 -9.98 -4.02 -0.18
CA ILE A 77 -10.97 -3.77 0.87
C ILE A 77 -10.41 -2.80 1.91
N ILE A 78 -9.20 -3.05 2.42
CA ILE A 78 -8.59 -2.22 3.46
C ILE A 78 -8.26 -0.83 2.91
N THR A 79 -7.73 -0.74 1.68
CA THR A 79 -7.50 0.56 1.03
C THR A 79 -8.80 1.35 0.93
N ALA A 80 -9.89 0.75 0.45
CA ALA A 80 -11.19 1.42 0.33
C ALA A 80 -11.70 1.90 1.70
N ILE A 81 -11.62 1.07 2.74
CA ILE A 81 -12.03 1.44 4.10
C ILE A 81 -11.21 2.63 4.62
N GLY A 82 -9.88 2.64 4.47
CA GLY A 82 -9.10 3.77 4.97
C GLY A 82 -9.32 5.06 4.20
N LEU A 83 -9.59 4.99 2.89
CA LEU A 83 -9.92 6.18 2.10
C LEU A 83 -11.23 6.85 2.55
N THR A 84 -12.19 6.10 3.11
CA THR A 84 -13.41 6.70 3.69
C THR A 84 -13.19 7.32 5.07
N LEU A 85 -12.14 6.91 5.78
CA LEU A 85 -11.78 7.42 7.11
C LEU A 85 -10.86 8.65 7.07
N ILE A 86 -10.05 8.80 6.02
CA ILE A 86 -9.15 9.93 5.84
C ILE A 86 -9.96 11.18 5.49
N ARG A 87 -9.92 12.16 6.41
CA ARG A 87 -10.49 13.50 6.24
C ARG A 87 -9.40 14.48 5.84
#